data_AF-A0A2B4SL82-F1
#
_entry.id   AF-A0A2B4SL82-F1
#
_cell.length_a   1.000
_cell.length_b   1.000
_cell.length_c   1.000
_cell.angle_alpha   90.00
_cell.angle_beta   90.00
_cell.angle_gamma   90.00
#
_symmetry.space_group_name_H-M   'P 1'
#
loop_
_entity.id
_entity.type
_entity.pdbx_description
1 polymer ?
#
loop_
_entity_poly.entity_id
_entity_poly.type
_entity_poly.pdbx_seq_one_letter_code
_entity_poly.pdbx_strand_id
1 'polypeptide(L)'
;MRPAAVTRVNVMENTEGAVHYTFADNFAPYFLLVFCPIVVIFCLFGIFHTYLTTEDFPESCLNQYSPCYFGLLVPTSIPVFVFFMYFNWMGLKFFTHN
;
A
#
# COMPACT_ATOMS: atom_id res chain seq x y z
N MET A 1 30.62 26.61 -44.27
CA MET A 1 29.68 25.47 -44.13
C MET A 1 30.32 24.36 -43.31
N ARG A 2 29.95 24.23 -42.03
CA ARG A 2 29.48 22.98 -41.38
C ARG A 2 29.15 23.33 -39.91
N PRO A 3 27.92 23.12 -39.43
CA PRO A 3 27.51 23.46 -38.07
C PRO A 3 27.66 22.27 -37.11
N ALA A 4 27.59 22.61 -35.81
CA ALA A 4 27.13 21.79 -34.69
C ALA A 4 28.01 20.63 -34.20
N ALA A 5 28.89 20.95 -33.24
CA ALA A 5 29.44 20.01 -32.26
C ALA A 5 28.96 20.39 -30.85
N VAL A 6 27.64 20.48 -30.67
CA VAL A 6 26.97 20.60 -29.37
C VAL A 6 25.68 19.79 -29.53
N THR A 7 25.24 19.06 -28.52
CA THR A 7 23.99 18.23 -28.48
C THR A 7 24.16 16.70 -28.63
N ARG A 8 25.16 16.09 -28.01
CA ARG A 8 25.15 14.62 -27.75
C ARG A 8 25.30 14.24 -26.28
N VAL A 9 25.69 15.17 -25.39
CA VAL A 9 25.92 14.86 -23.97
C VAL A 9 24.66 15.13 -23.12
N ASN A 10 23.85 16.12 -23.48
CA ASN A 10 22.68 16.52 -22.68
C ASN A 10 21.42 15.67 -22.92
N VAL A 11 21.46 14.70 -23.84
CA VAL A 11 20.29 13.86 -24.17
C VAL A 11 20.31 12.53 -23.42
N MET A 12 21.47 12.05 -22.98
CA MET A 12 21.56 10.76 -22.27
C MET A 12 21.42 10.90 -20.74
N GLU A 13 21.81 12.05 -20.17
CA GLU A 13 21.71 12.32 -18.72
C GLU A 13 20.28 12.63 -18.25
N ASN A 14 19.31 12.76 -19.17
CA ASN A 14 17.90 12.98 -18.81
C ASN A 14 17.09 11.66 -18.76
N THR A 15 17.62 10.59 -19.33
CA THR A 15 16.91 9.30 -19.43
C THR A 15 17.10 8.41 -18.21
N GLU A 16 18.24 8.50 -17.50
CA GLU A 16 18.48 7.72 -16.28
C GLU A 16 17.71 8.25 -15.08
N GLY A 17 17.42 9.55 -15.09
CA GLY A 17 16.44 10.15 -14.22
C GLY A 17 15.01 9.69 -14.55
N ALA A 18 14.58 9.90 -15.79
CA ALA A 18 13.19 9.73 -16.24
C ALA A 18 12.51 8.40 -15.86
N VAL A 19 13.27 7.31 -15.80
CA VAL A 19 12.71 5.97 -15.62
C VAL A 19 12.39 5.67 -14.15
N HIS A 20 13.10 6.29 -13.20
CA HIS A 20 12.92 6.02 -11.77
C HIS A 20 11.72 6.75 -11.13
N TYR A 21 11.11 7.69 -11.85
CA TYR A 21 9.93 8.47 -11.42
C TYR A 21 8.60 7.75 -11.73
N THR A 22 8.62 6.62 -12.42
CA THR A 22 7.38 6.08 -13.00
C THR A 22 6.49 5.38 -11.98
N PHE A 23 7.09 4.71 -10.98
CA PHE A 23 6.34 3.94 -9.98
C PHE A 23 5.78 4.83 -8.85
N ALA A 24 6.62 5.70 -8.26
CA ALA A 24 6.20 6.55 -7.16
C ALA A 24 5.19 7.62 -7.60
N ASP A 25 5.40 8.26 -8.76
CA ASP A 25 4.55 9.39 -9.17
C ASP A 25 3.24 8.96 -9.83
N ASN A 26 3.19 7.78 -10.47
CA ASN A 26 1.95 7.29 -11.09
C ASN A 26 1.25 6.25 -10.23
N PHE A 27 1.93 5.25 -9.67
CA PHE A 27 1.24 4.13 -9.00
C PHE A 27 0.86 4.45 -7.55
N ALA A 28 1.76 5.07 -6.79
CA ALA A 28 1.53 5.36 -5.38
C ALA A 28 0.28 6.22 -5.08
N PRO A 29 -0.03 7.31 -5.82
CA PRO A 29 -1.21 8.11 -5.52
C PRO A 29 -2.52 7.35 -5.76
N TYR A 30 -2.65 6.58 -6.85
CA TYR A 30 -3.85 5.78 -7.08
C TYR A 30 -3.97 4.63 -6.10
N PHE A 31 -2.84 3.99 -5.77
CA PHE A 31 -2.82 2.92 -4.79
C PHE A 31 -3.26 3.41 -3.42
N LEU A 32 -2.71 4.54 -2.93
CA LEU A 32 -3.12 5.13 -1.66
C LEU A 32 -4.57 5.61 -1.69
N LEU A 33 -5.03 6.19 -2.80
CA LEU A 33 -6.40 6.69 -2.94
C LEU A 33 -7.43 5.56 -2.85
N VAL A 34 -7.11 4.35 -3.33
CA VAL A 34 -8.00 3.18 -3.23
C VAL A 34 -7.78 2.41 -1.93
N PHE A 35 -6.54 2.25 -1.49
CA PHE A 35 -6.21 1.44 -0.31
C PHE A 35 -6.63 2.12 1.00
N CYS A 36 -6.40 3.42 1.16
CA CYS A 36 -6.80 4.15 2.37
C CYS A 36 -8.30 4.02 2.69
N PRO A 37 -9.24 4.31 1.78
CA PRO A 37 -10.66 4.17 2.09
C PRO A 37 -11.04 2.72 2.36
N ILE A 38 -10.44 1.74 1.68
CA ILE A 38 -10.67 0.32 1.97
C ILE A 38 -10.24 0.00 3.41
N VAL A 39 -9.04 0.39 3.82
CA VAL A 39 -8.56 0.18 5.20
C VAL A 39 -9.51 0.81 6.21
N VAL A 40 -9.92 2.06 5.99
CA VAL A 40 -10.83 2.77 6.89
C VAL A 40 -12.18 2.05 6.97
N ILE A 41 -12.76 1.65 5.83
CA ILE A 41 -14.05 0.94 5.79
C ILE A 41 -13.95 -0.41 6.50
N PHE A 42 -12.90 -1.20 6.27
CA PHE A 42 -12.70 -2.49 6.91
C PHE A 42 -12.49 -2.36 8.43
N CYS A 43 -11.70 -1.38 8.87
CA CYS A 43 -11.53 -1.09 10.30
C CYS A 43 -12.85 -0.64 10.94
N LEU A 44 -13.58 0.29 10.32
CA LEU A 44 -14.88 0.74 10.81
C LEU A 44 -15.87 -0.41 10.87
N PHE A 45 -15.95 -1.23 9.82
CA PHE A 45 -16.80 -2.42 9.81
C PHE A 45 -16.45 -3.38 10.95
N GLY A 46 -15.16 -3.66 11.18
CA GLY A 46 -14.71 -4.49 12.29
C GLY A 46 -15.10 -3.93 13.65
N ILE A 47 -14.95 -2.61 13.85
CA ILE A 47 -15.34 -1.90 15.07
C ILE A 47 -16.86 -1.94 15.27
N PHE A 48 -17.65 -1.61 14.25
CA PHE A 48 -19.11 -1.64 14.34
C PHE A 48 -19.63 -3.05 14.59
N HIS A 49 -19.05 -4.06 13.92
CA HIS A 49 -19.42 -5.45 14.13
C HIS A 49 -19.14 -5.87 15.57
N THR A 50 -17.94 -5.60 16.09
CA THR A 50 -17.61 -5.95 17.49
C THR A 50 -18.41 -5.14 18.51
N TYR A 51 -18.70 -3.87 18.26
CA TYR A 51 -19.58 -3.07 19.10
C TYR A 51 -20.99 -3.64 19.19
N LEU A 52 -21.53 -4.16 18.08
CA LEU A 52 -22.88 -4.74 18.06
C LEU A 52 -22.95 -6.15 18.66
N THR A 53 -21.85 -6.91 18.64
CA THR A 53 -21.81 -8.29 19.12
C THR A 53 -21.25 -8.47 20.53
N THR A 54 -20.63 -7.43 21.10
CA THR A 54 -19.92 -7.50 22.39
C THR A 54 -20.55 -6.52 23.38
N GLU A 55 -21.03 -7.02 24.52
CA GLU A 55 -21.72 -6.19 25.52
C GLU A 55 -20.78 -5.20 26.24
N ASP A 56 -19.53 -5.61 26.50
CA ASP A 56 -18.55 -4.82 27.26
C ASP A 56 -17.48 -4.17 26.36
N PHE A 57 -17.86 -3.73 25.15
CA PHE A 57 -16.95 -3.00 24.27
C PHE A 57 -16.62 -1.61 24.89
N PRO A 58 -15.35 -1.17 24.97
CA PRO A 58 -14.13 -1.78 24.43
C PRO A 58 -13.30 -2.60 25.43
N GLU A 59 -13.66 -2.65 26.73
CA GLU A 59 -12.83 -3.27 27.77
C GLU A 59 -12.57 -4.75 27.51
N SER A 60 -13.59 -5.48 27.07
CA SER A 60 -13.48 -6.89 26.69
C SER A 60 -12.55 -7.13 25.49
N CYS A 61 -12.25 -6.09 24.70
CA CYS A 61 -11.42 -6.20 23.49
C CYS A 61 -9.95 -5.83 23.75
N LEU A 62 -9.63 -5.33 24.95
CA LEU A 62 -8.25 -5.05 25.37
C LEU A 62 -7.51 -6.33 25.80
N ASN A 63 -8.25 -7.37 26.17
CA ASN A 63 -7.67 -8.64 26.57
C ASN A 63 -7.32 -9.50 25.33
N GLN A 64 -6.04 -9.88 25.20
CA GLN A 64 -5.53 -10.66 24.06
C GLN A 64 -6.12 -12.08 23.97
N TYR A 65 -6.69 -12.59 25.07
CA TYR A 65 -7.37 -13.89 25.10
C TYR A 65 -8.86 -13.80 24.78
N SER A 66 -9.40 -12.59 24.58
CA SER A 66 -10.81 -12.39 24.30
C SER A 66 -11.14 -12.61 22.83
N PRO A 67 -12.30 -13.22 22.51
CA PRO A 67 -12.78 -13.32 21.14
C PRO A 67 -13.01 -11.94 20.49
N CYS A 68 -13.30 -10.90 21.27
CA CYS A 68 -13.45 -9.54 20.72
C CYS A 68 -12.15 -9.01 20.12
N TYR A 69 -11.00 -9.31 20.75
CA TYR A 69 -9.69 -8.89 20.25
C TYR A 69 -9.43 -9.44 18.84
N PHE A 70 -9.72 -10.73 18.61
CA PHE A 70 -9.61 -11.34 17.28
C PHE A 70 -10.64 -10.77 16.30
N GLY A 71 -11.83 -10.42 16.77
CA GLY A 71 -12.86 -9.77 15.97
C GLY A 71 -12.45 -8.40 15.41
N LEU A 72 -11.61 -7.65 16.14
CA LEU A 72 -10.99 -6.41 15.64
C LEU A 72 -9.72 -6.69 14.81
N LEU A 73 -8.91 -7.65 15.25
CA LEU A 73 -7.63 -7.96 14.62
C LEU A 73 -7.80 -8.50 13.20
N VAL A 74 -8.79 -9.37 12.97
CA VAL A 74 -9.00 -10.00 11.66
C VAL A 74 -9.35 -8.95 10.59
N PRO A 75 -10.37 -8.09 10.74
CA PRO A 75 -10.70 -7.04 9.77
C PRO A 75 -9.56 -6.07 9.49
N THR A 76 -8.73 -5.74 10.49
CA THR A 76 -7.59 -4.84 10.31
C THR A 76 -6.38 -5.53 9.67
N SER A 77 -6.17 -6.81 9.97
CA SER A 77 -5.04 -7.58 9.42
C SER A 77 -5.19 -7.91 7.94
N ILE A 78 -6.43 -8.06 7.45
CA ILE A 78 -6.72 -8.39 6.04
C ILE A 78 -6.15 -7.35 5.05
N PRO A 79 -6.48 -6.05 5.14
CA PRO A 79 -5.94 -5.07 4.20
C PRO A 79 -4.41 -4.95 4.31
N VAL A 80 -3.86 -5.08 5.52
CA VAL A 80 -2.40 -5.09 5.74
C VAL A 80 -1.76 -6.30 5.07
N PHE A 81 -2.36 -7.48 5.18
CA PHE A 81 -1.87 -8.69 4.53
C PHE A 81 -1.93 -8.58 3.00
N VAL A 82 -3.03 -8.08 2.45
CA VAL A 82 -3.18 -7.84 1.00
C VAL A 82 -2.13 -6.84 0.52
N PHE A 83 -1.86 -5.79 1.29
CA PHE A 83 -0.78 -4.85 1.01
C PHE A 83 0.57 -5.56 0.91
N PHE A 84 0.97 -6.31 1.95
CA PHE A 84 2.26 -7.00 1.93
C PHE A 84 2.35 -8.04 0.81
N MET A 85 1.30 -8.80 0.55
CA MET A 85 1.24 -9.74 -0.56
C MET A 85 1.40 -9.05 -1.91
N TYR A 86 0.68 -7.94 -2.13
CA TYR A 86 0.74 -7.18 -3.36
C TYR A 86 2.14 -6.60 -3.59
N PHE A 87 2.73 -5.98 -2.57
CA PHE A 87 4.09 -5.45 -2.65
C PHE A 87 5.14 -6.54 -2.79
N ASN A 88 4.97 -7.70 -2.15
CA ASN A 88 5.85 -8.85 -2.35
C ASN A 88 5.78 -9.32 -3.81
N TRP A 89 4.57 -9.44 -4.37
CA TRP A 89 4.39 -9.82 -5.78
C TRP A 89 4.98 -8.81 -6.77
N MET A 90 4.73 -7.52 -6.56
CA MET A 90 5.29 -6.47 -7.39
C MET A 90 6.82 -6.42 -7.24
N GLY A 91 7.32 -6.46 -6.00
CA GLY A 91 8.75 -6.47 -5.67
C GLY A 91 9.50 -7.66 -6.28
N LEU A 92 8.94 -8.87 -6.22
CA LEU A 92 9.52 -10.05 -6.87
C LEU A 92 9.54 -9.91 -8.40
N LYS A 93 8.50 -9.30 -8.99
CA LYS A 93 8.39 -9.08 -10.44
C LYS A 93 9.39 -8.04 -10.95
N PHE A 94 9.76 -7.04 -10.15
CA PHE A 94 10.79 -6.06 -10.54
C PHE A 94 12.19 -6.68 -10.66
N PHE A 95 12.48 -7.80 -9.99
CA PHE A 95 13.80 -8.46 -10.04
C PHE A 95 13.85 -9.72 -10.91
N THR A 96 12.70 -10.29 -11.31
CA THR A 96 12.63 -11.56 -12.06
C THR A 96 13.01 -11.44 -13.56
N HIS A 97 13.45 -10.27 -14.01
CA HIS A 97 13.81 -10.03 -15.42
C HIS A 97 15.32 -9.86 -15.69
N ASN A 98 16.18 -10.32 -14.78
CA ASN A 98 17.62 -10.43 -15.03
C ASN A 98 18.07 -11.89 -15.15
#